data_AF-A0A933SE06-F1
#
_entry.id   AF-A0A933SE06-F1
#
_cell.length_a   1.000
_cell.length_b   1.000
_cell.length_c   1.000
_cell.angle_alpha   90.00
_cell.angle_beta   90.00
_cell.angle_gamma   90.00
#
_symmetry.space_group_name_H-M   'P 1'
#
loop_
_entity.id
_entity.type
_entity.pdbx_description
1 polymer ?
#
loop_
_entity_poly.entity_id
_entity_poly.type
_entity_poly.pdbx_seq_one_letter_code
_entity_poly.pdbx_strand_id
1 'polypeptide(L)'
;MAETLRMSAPTPQALDIRSDGHPAYERSFRRLAGYTILHKATPSTDPRTPANDLFFANRRDMMLRHNGANHRRETIAFSKRDQGVVDRAAIHLMLANYWAPSSVNHDRSTPAMKLGLFETPLSPEALLGRRQFVTKTPLTEEWRRYYFGLVDTAEIANPKRHTLKLAA
;
A
#
# COMPACT_ATOMS: atom_id res chain seq x y z
N MET A 1 7.97 10.96 0.01
CA MET A 1 8.88 9.87 -0.36
C MET A 1 9.93 9.55 0.71
N ALA A 2 10.74 10.50 1.19
CA ALA A 2 11.75 10.18 2.22
C ALA A 2 11.13 9.54 3.48
N GLU A 3 10.00 10.05 3.94
CA GLU A 3 9.24 9.45 5.06
C GLU A 3 8.72 8.04 4.72
N THR A 4 8.15 7.84 3.52
CA THR A 4 7.72 6.52 3.03
C THR A 4 8.86 5.50 3.03
N LEU A 5 10.07 5.92 2.67
CA LEU A 5 11.26 5.06 2.69
C LEU A 5 11.68 4.73 4.12
N ARG A 6 11.64 5.69 5.06
CA ARG A 6 11.89 5.40 6.48
C ARG A 6 10.82 4.48 7.08
N MET A 7 9.58 4.59 6.67
CA MET A 7 8.52 3.66 7.10
C MET A 7 8.75 2.23 6.59
N SER A 8 9.31 2.09 5.38
CA SER A 8 9.51 0.77 4.74
C SER A 8 10.87 0.15 5.10
N ALA A 9 11.87 0.98 5.35
CA ALA A 9 13.24 0.64 5.69
C ALA A 9 13.71 1.60 6.81
N PRO A 10 13.33 1.35 8.08
CA PRO A 10 13.56 2.28 9.18
C PRO A 10 15.02 2.42 9.57
N THR A 11 15.81 1.36 9.35
CA THR A 11 17.25 1.37 9.59
C THR A 11 17.98 1.76 8.29
N PRO A 12 19.00 2.64 8.36
CA PRO A 12 19.86 2.92 7.21
C PRO A 12 20.47 1.64 6.65
N GLN A 13 20.23 1.40 5.36
CA GLN A 13 20.66 0.20 4.65
C GLN A 13 20.81 0.45 3.14
N ALA A 14 21.32 -0.55 2.42
CA ALA A 14 21.32 -0.54 0.96
C ALA A 14 19.90 -0.78 0.42
N LEU A 15 19.46 0.02 -0.54
CA LEU A 15 18.13 -0.06 -1.17
C LEU A 15 18.26 -0.01 -2.69
N ASP A 16 17.67 -0.99 -3.38
CA ASP A 16 17.36 -0.93 -4.82
C ASP A 16 15.97 -0.29 -4.98
N ILE A 17 15.93 0.92 -5.54
CA ILE A 17 14.71 1.68 -5.77
C ILE A 17 14.44 1.76 -7.26
N ARG A 18 13.23 1.38 -7.67
CA ARG A 18 12.73 1.52 -9.05
C ARG A 18 11.68 2.64 -9.08
N SER A 19 11.80 3.58 -10.00
CA SER A 19 10.79 4.65 -10.17
C SER A 19 10.68 5.14 -11.62
N ASP A 20 9.68 5.99 -11.89
CA ASP A 20 9.44 6.59 -13.21
C ASP A 20 10.46 7.70 -13.61
N GLY A 21 11.50 7.91 -12.79
CA GLY A 21 12.53 8.91 -13.03
C GLY A 21 12.14 10.35 -12.64
N HIS A 22 11.01 10.58 -11.96
CA HIS A 22 10.62 11.94 -11.58
C HIS A 22 11.68 12.64 -10.68
N PRO A 23 12.11 13.89 -10.95
CA PRO A 23 13.18 14.57 -10.22
C PRO A 23 12.96 14.74 -8.71
N ALA A 24 11.71 14.62 -8.24
CA ALA A 24 11.40 14.65 -6.81
C ALA A 24 12.01 13.47 -6.02
N TYR A 25 12.27 12.34 -6.68
CA TYR A 25 12.88 11.17 -6.04
C TYR A 25 14.30 11.46 -5.59
N GLU A 26 15.16 11.97 -6.48
CA GLU A 26 16.54 12.32 -6.15
C GLU A 26 16.62 13.33 -5.01
N ARG A 27 15.77 14.37 -5.04
CA ARG A 27 15.68 15.35 -3.95
C ARG A 27 15.30 14.72 -2.62
N SER A 28 14.48 13.67 -2.65
CA SER A 28 14.09 12.92 -1.45
C SER A 28 15.20 12.01 -0.96
N PHE A 29 15.93 11.35 -1.87
CA PHE A 29 17.04 10.46 -1.54
C PHE A 29 18.18 11.19 -0.82
N ARG A 30 18.48 12.43 -1.22
CA ARG A 30 19.48 13.27 -0.55
C ARG A 30 19.18 13.53 0.94
N ARG A 31 17.93 13.35 1.37
CA ARG A 31 17.51 13.52 2.78
C ARG A 31 17.66 12.24 3.60
N LEU A 32 18.07 11.12 3.00
CA LEU A 32 18.20 9.81 3.64
C LEU A 32 19.66 9.52 4.00
N ALA A 33 20.16 10.23 5.01
CA ALA A 33 21.51 10.02 5.53
C ALA A 33 21.72 8.56 5.99
N GLY A 34 22.86 7.97 5.63
CA GLY A 34 23.25 6.61 5.98
C GLY A 34 22.67 5.51 5.06
N TYR A 35 21.74 5.83 4.17
CA TYR A 35 21.23 4.87 3.19
C TYR A 35 22.13 4.82 1.96
N THR A 36 22.32 3.63 1.40
CA THR A 36 22.98 3.46 0.09
C THR A 36 21.91 3.17 -0.95
N ILE A 37 21.59 4.15 -1.79
CA ILE A 37 20.47 4.04 -2.74
C ILE A 37 21.01 3.76 -4.14
N LEU A 38 20.69 2.57 -4.67
CA LEU A 38 20.79 2.25 -6.08
C LEU A 38 19.44 2.58 -6.73
N HIS A 39 19.40 3.61 -7.56
CA HIS A 39 18.16 4.05 -8.21
C HIS A 39 18.15 3.64 -9.69
N LYS A 40 17.17 2.81 -10.05
CA LYS A 40 16.87 2.45 -11.43
C LYS A 40 15.63 3.21 -11.90
N ALA A 41 15.84 4.21 -12.76
CA ALA A 41 14.76 4.95 -13.39
C ALA A 41 14.26 4.20 -14.64
N THR A 42 12.96 4.07 -14.80
CA THR A 42 12.32 3.55 -16.01
C THR A 42 11.48 4.66 -16.64
N PRO A 43 11.82 5.14 -17.85
CA PRO A 43 11.08 6.20 -18.51
C PRO A 43 9.59 5.88 -18.62
N SER A 44 8.74 6.89 -18.43
CA SER A 44 7.29 6.74 -18.55
C SER A 44 6.82 6.42 -19.97
N THR A 45 7.68 6.68 -20.97
CA THR A 45 7.50 6.37 -22.39
C THR A 45 7.75 4.89 -22.72
N ASP A 46 8.42 4.15 -21.85
CA ASP A 46 8.74 2.75 -22.12
C ASP A 46 7.46 1.91 -22.18
N PRO A 47 7.42 0.89 -23.05
CA PRO A 47 6.28 -0.02 -23.11
C PRO A 47 5.98 -0.62 -21.74
N ARG A 48 4.70 -0.58 -21.32
CA ARG A 48 4.23 -1.17 -20.05
C ARG A 48 3.99 -2.68 -20.21
N THR A 49 5.03 -3.39 -20.59
CA THR A 49 5.05 -4.86 -20.71
C THR A 49 5.66 -5.49 -19.45
N PRO A 50 5.52 -6.80 -19.21
CA PRO A 50 6.17 -7.47 -18.08
C PRO A 50 7.71 -7.32 -18.02
N ALA A 51 8.35 -6.93 -19.13
CA ALA A 51 9.78 -6.64 -19.17
C ALA A 51 10.14 -5.27 -18.56
N ASN A 52 9.15 -4.40 -18.33
CA ASN A 52 9.33 -3.11 -17.67
C ASN A 52 9.44 -3.31 -16.15
N ASP A 53 10.49 -2.76 -15.54
CA ASP A 53 10.77 -2.92 -14.10
C ASP A 53 9.63 -2.40 -13.20
N LEU A 54 8.82 -1.45 -13.68
CA LEU A 54 7.67 -0.89 -12.97
C LEU A 54 6.36 -1.59 -13.31
N PHE A 55 6.34 -2.58 -14.20
CA PHE A 55 5.11 -3.22 -14.68
C PHE A 55 4.21 -3.68 -13.53
N PHE A 56 4.77 -4.37 -12.54
CA PHE A 56 4.01 -4.90 -11.41
C PHE A 56 3.43 -3.80 -10.53
N ALA A 57 4.21 -2.75 -10.25
CA ALA A 57 3.76 -1.61 -9.46
C ALA A 57 2.65 -0.83 -10.20
N ASN A 58 2.88 -0.51 -11.47
CA ASN A 58 1.92 0.20 -12.32
C ASN A 58 0.62 -0.60 -12.50
N ARG A 59 0.73 -1.92 -12.69
CA ARG A 59 -0.45 -2.79 -12.79
C ARG A 59 -1.24 -2.80 -11.48
N ARG A 60 -0.57 -2.83 -10.33
CA ARG A 60 -1.23 -2.78 -9.02
C ARG A 60 -1.90 -1.43 -8.77
N ASP A 61 -1.24 -0.32 -9.07
CA ASP A 61 -1.83 1.02 -8.96
C ASP A 61 -3.06 1.17 -9.87
N MET A 62 -2.94 0.75 -11.14
CA MET A 62 -4.07 0.75 -12.08
C MET A 62 -5.26 -0.07 -11.54
N MET A 63 -5.00 -1.25 -10.98
CA MET A 63 -6.04 -2.11 -10.41
C MET A 63 -6.65 -1.51 -9.14
N LEU A 64 -5.85 -0.85 -8.30
CA LEU A 64 -6.33 -0.12 -7.13
C LEU A 64 -7.29 0.99 -7.55
N ARG A 65 -6.94 1.77 -8.57
CA ARG A 65 -7.79 2.84 -9.13
C ARG A 65 -9.02 2.32 -9.84
N HIS A 66 -8.92 1.16 -10.49
CA HIS A 66 -10.06 0.51 -11.14
C HIS A 66 -11.10 0.03 -10.12
N ASN A 67 -10.64 -0.61 -9.05
CA ASN A 67 -11.52 -1.24 -8.05
C ASN A 67 -11.89 -0.31 -6.88
N GLY A 68 -11.16 0.79 -6.69
CA GLY A 68 -11.35 1.73 -5.60
C GLY A 68 -11.79 3.10 -6.10
N ALA A 69 -13.08 3.42 -5.98
CA ALA A 69 -13.61 4.71 -6.41
C ALA A 69 -12.92 5.91 -5.73
N ASN A 70 -12.51 5.74 -4.47
CA ASN A 70 -11.78 6.74 -3.69
C ASN A 70 -10.35 7.00 -4.20
N HIS A 71 -9.75 6.06 -4.93
CA HIS A 71 -8.42 6.22 -5.55
C HIS A 71 -8.50 6.76 -6.99
N ARG A 72 -9.71 6.78 -7.58
CA ARG A 72 -9.97 7.30 -8.93
C ARG A 72 -10.56 8.70 -8.93
N ARG A 73 -11.50 8.98 -8.02
CA ARG A 73 -12.29 10.22 -8.02
C ARG A 73 -11.82 11.14 -6.91
N GLU A 74 -11.49 12.36 -7.28
CA GLU A 74 -11.06 13.43 -6.37
C GLU A 74 -12.24 14.15 -5.70
N THR A 75 -13.48 13.75 -5.99
CA THR A 75 -14.70 14.43 -5.51
C THR A 75 -15.54 13.56 -4.57
N ILE A 76 -16.64 12.97 -5.05
CA ILE A 76 -17.72 12.40 -4.23
C ILE A 76 -17.33 11.11 -3.48
N ALA A 77 -16.31 10.40 -3.95
CA ALA A 77 -15.88 9.14 -3.36
C ALA A 77 -14.57 9.25 -2.60
N PHE A 78 -14.01 10.46 -2.46
CA PHE A 78 -12.70 10.67 -1.87
C PHE A 78 -12.67 10.27 -0.38
N SER A 79 -11.56 9.68 0.06
CA SER A 79 -11.36 9.35 1.47
C SER A 79 -11.17 10.65 2.26
N LYS A 80 -12.04 10.92 3.24
CA LYS A 80 -11.99 12.16 4.03
C LYS A 80 -10.74 12.30 4.92
N ARG A 81 -9.93 11.24 5.06
CA ARG A 81 -8.70 11.20 5.85
C ARG A 81 -7.70 10.25 5.20
N ASP A 82 -6.42 10.48 5.43
CA ASP A 82 -5.32 9.68 4.86
C ASP A 82 -5.39 8.22 5.27
N GLN A 83 -5.73 7.93 6.52
CA GLN A 83 -5.94 6.54 6.97
C GLN A 83 -7.01 5.84 6.13
N GLY A 84 -8.07 6.54 5.73
CA GLY A 84 -9.10 5.96 4.86
C GLY A 84 -8.60 5.65 3.45
N VAL A 85 -7.57 6.35 2.96
CA VAL A 85 -6.89 6.01 1.70
C VAL A 85 -6.08 4.73 1.89
N VAL A 86 -5.32 4.66 2.98
CA VAL A 86 -4.43 3.54 3.30
C VAL A 86 -5.23 2.25 3.60
N ASP A 87 -6.31 2.33 4.36
CA ASP A 87 -7.18 1.19 4.69
C ASP A 87 -7.80 0.58 3.43
N ARG A 88 -8.26 1.41 2.50
CA ARG A 88 -8.81 0.96 1.21
C ARG A 88 -7.75 0.28 0.35
N ALA A 89 -6.53 0.82 0.33
CA ALA A 89 -5.40 0.18 -0.35
C ALA A 89 -5.03 -1.17 0.31
N ALA A 90 -5.05 -1.27 1.64
CA ALA A 90 -4.77 -2.52 2.36
C ALA A 90 -5.80 -3.60 2.04
N ILE A 91 -7.10 -3.25 2.00
CA ILE A 91 -8.17 -4.18 1.59
C ILE A 91 -7.94 -4.63 0.14
N HIS A 92 -7.59 -3.72 -0.77
CA HIS A 92 -7.28 -4.07 -2.14
C HIS A 92 -6.11 -5.06 -2.23
N LEU A 93 -5.01 -4.82 -1.51
CA LEU A 93 -3.85 -5.71 -1.49
C LEU A 93 -4.20 -7.10 -0.93
N MET A 94 -5.03 -7.17 0.11
CA MET A 94 -5.51 -8.44 0.64
C MET A 94 -6.29 -9.21 -0.42
N LEU A 95 -7.31 -8.58 -1.01
CA LEU A 95 -8.14 -9.23 -2.02
C LEU A 95 -7.32 -9.64 -3.24
N ALA A 96 -6.46 -8.76 -3.74
CA ALA A 96 -5.76 -8.95 -4.99
C ALA A 96 -4.54 -9.89 -4.90
N ASN A 97 -4.11 -10.27 -3.70
CA ASN A 97 -3.05 -11.26 -3.47
C ASN A 97 -3.60 -12.61 -3.00
N TYR A 98 -4.65 -12.61 -2.16
CA TYR A 98 -5.07 -13.83 -1.44
C TYR A 98 -6.43 -14.38 -1.87
N TRP A 99 -7.33 -13.56 -2.44
CA TRP A 99 -8.69 -13.98 -2.79
C TRP A 99 -8.94 -14.03 -4.30
N ALA A 100 -8.63 -12.93 -4.99
CA ALA A 100 -8.94 -12.78 -6.40
C ALA A 100 -8.00 -13.63 -7.27
N PRO A 101 -8.53 -14.30 -8.31
CA PRO A 101 -7.70 -15.03 -9.24
C PRO A 101 -6.77 -14.09 -10.00
N SER A 102 -5.58 -14.58 -10.31
CA SER A 102 -4.60 -13.83 -11.13
C SER A 102 -5.11 -13.55 -12.55
N SER A 103 -6.01 -14.40 -13.07
CA SER A 103 -6.74 -14.21 -14.31
C SER A 103 -8.12 -14.88 -14.24
N VAL A 104 -9.18 -14.11 -14.47
CA VAL A 104 -10.55 -14.65 -14.48
C VAL A 104 -10.75 -15.67 -15.62
N ASN A 105 -10.07 -15.51 -16.76
CA ASN A 105 -10.32 -16.32 -17.95
C ASN A 105 -9.34 -17.48 -18.13
N HIS A 106 -8.12 -17.36 -17.58
CA HIS A 106 -7.04 -18.32 -17.89
C HIS A 106 -6.55 -19.09 -16.67
N ASP A 107 -6.55 -18.45 -15.49
CA ASP A 107 -5.91 -19.04 -14.33
C ASP A 107 -6.56 -18.54 -13.04
N ARG A 108 -7.37 -19.44 -12.46
CA ARG A 108 -8.15 -19.18 -11.25
C ARG A 108 -7.31 -19.20 -9.97
N SER A 109 -6.01 -19.54 -10.04
CA SER A 109 -5.13 -19.46 -8.88
C SER A 109 -4.84 -18.01 -8.49
N THR A 110 -4.79 -17.76 -7.18
CA THR A 110 -4.42 -16.45 -6.63
C THR A 110 -2.90 -16.27 -6.64
N PRO A 111 -2.37 -15.03 -6.58
CA PRO A 111 -0.94 -14.82 -6.45
C PRO A 111 -0.31 -15.56 -5.26
N ALA A 112 -0.99 -15.60 -4.10
CA ALA A 112 -0.50 -16.34 -2.94
C ALA A 112 -0.41 -17.85 -3.18
N MET A 113 -1.35 -18.43 -3.94
CA MET A 113 -1.30 -19.84 -4.35
C MET A 113 -0.13 -20.11 -5.30
N LYS A 114 0.11 -19.22 -6.26
CA LYS A 114 1.25 -19.34 -7.18
C LYS A 114 2.60 -19.31 -6.47
N LEU A 115 2.68 -18.58 -5.37
CA LEU A 115 3.87 -18.53 -4.51
C LEU A 115 3.95 -19.71 -3.52
N GLY A 116 2.96 -20.63 -3.53
CA GLY A 116 2.90 -21.76 -2.61
C GLY A 116 2.61 -21.38 -1.15
N LEU A 117 2.14 -20.15 -0.90
CA LEU A 117 1.84 -19.67 0.46
C LEU A 117 0.51 -20.21 0.99
N PHE A 118 -0.42 -20.52 0.09
CA PHE A 118 -1.74 -21.05 0.40
C PHE A 118 -2.14 -22.07 -0.67
N GLU A 119 -2.83 -23.13 -0.27
CA GLU A 119 -3.36 -24.13 -1.22
C GLU A 119 -4.68 -23.69 -1.87
N THR A 120 -5.43 -22.81 -1.20
CA THR A 120 -6.73 -22.30 -1.66
C THR A 120 -6.83 -20.79 -1.47
N PRO A 121 -7.75 -20.10 -2.17
CA PRO A 121 -7.99 -18.68 -1.94
C PRO A 121 -8.39 -18.41 -0.48
N LEU A 122 -7.79 -17.39 0.15
CA LEU A 122 -8.17 -16.95 1.49
C LEU A 122 -9.41 -16.06 1.40
N SER A 123 -10.56 -16.59 1.79
CA SER A 123 -11.82 -15.84 1.77
C SER A 123 -11.87 -14.73 2.83
N PRO A 124 -12.61 -13.63 2.58
CA PRO A 124 -12.89 -12.65 3.62
C PRO A 124 -13.48 -13.29 4.88
N GLU A 125 -14.36 -14.29 4.73
CA GLU A 125 -14.96 -15.03 5.85
C GLU A 125 -13.91 -15.84 6.62
N ALA A 126 -12.98 -16.50 5.92
CA ALA A 126 -11.89 -17.24 6.55
C ALA A 126 -10.94 -16.29 7.31
N LEU A 127 -10.63 -15.13 6.72
CA LEU A 127 -9.78 -14.10 7.32
C LEU A 127 -10.44 -13.49 8.57
N LEU A 128 -11.73 -13.16 8.48
CA LEU A 128 -12.51 -12.51 9.54
C LEU A 128 -13.11 -13.49 10.54
N GLY A 129 -13.08 -14.80 10.24
CA GLY A 129 -13.58 -15.87 11.11
C GLY A 129 -12.76 -16.05 12.39
N ARG A 130 -11.60 -15.39 12.49
CA ARG A 130 -10.83 -15.25 13.72
C ARG A 130 -10.62 -13.78 14.02
N ARG A 131 -10.84 -13.41 15.29
CA ARG A 131 -10.56 -12.06 15.75
C ARG A 131 -9.05 -11.81 15.71
N GLN A 132 -8.64 -10.89 14.85
CA GLN A 132 -7.27 -10.41 14.78
C GLN A 132 -7.07 -9.30 15.81
N PHE A 133 -6.03 -9.43 16.64
CA PHE A 133 -5.68 -8.43 17.64
C PHE A 133 -4.40 -7.72 17.20
N VAL A 134 -4.48 -6.39 17.07
CA VAL A 134 -3.31 -5.57 16.74
C VAL A 134 -2.16 -5.73 17.74
N THR A 135 -2.47 -6.05 19.00
CA THR A 135 -1.48 -6.30 20.04
C THR A 135 -0.68 -7.58 19.85
N LYS A 136 -1.15 -8.50 18.99
CA LYS A 136 -0.47 -9.77 18.66
C LYS A 136 0.30 -9.73 17.35
N THR A 137 0.24 -8.63 16.61
CA THR A 137 0.98 -8.44 15.36
C THR A 137 1.98 -7.31 15.53
N PRO A 138 3.27 -7.52 15.21
CA PRO A 138 4.24 -6.45 15.23
C PRO A 138 3.88 -5.42 14.17
N LEU A 139 3.54 -4.20 14.60
CA LEU A 139 3.41 -3.03 13.74
C LEU A 139 4.51 -2.04 14.12
N THR A 140 5.07 -1.34 13.12
CA THR A 140 5.89 -0.17 13.39
C THR A 140 5.04 0.91 14.06
N GLU A 141 5.69 1.86 14.73
CA GLU A 141 4.96 2.93 15.42
C GLU A 141 4.16 3.79 14.43
N GLU A 142 4.67 4.01 13.23
CA GLU A 142 3.97 4.73 12.17
C GLU A 142 2.70 3.99 11.73
N TRP A 143 2.79 2.68 11.48
CA TRP A 143 1.62 1.87 11.13
C TRP A 143 0.60 1.79 12.27
N ARG A 144 1.07 1.78 13.52
CA ARG A 144 0.20 1.85 14.70
C ARG A 144 -0.58 3.17 14.75
N ARG A 145 0.06 4.29 14.41
CA ARG A 145 -0.61 5.60 14.32
C ARG A 145 -1.71 5.61 13.26
N TYR A 146 -1.46 5.04 12.08
CA TYR A 146 -2.49 4.88 11.04
C TYR A 146 -3.65 3.99 11.52
N TYR A 147 -3.33 2.82 12.10
CA TYR A 147 -4.32 1.86 12.60
C TYR A 147 -5.28 2.46 13.64
N PHE A 148 -4.76 3.23 14.60
CA PHE A 148 -5.56 3.89 15.64
C PHE A 148 -6.12 5.26 15.21
N GLY A 149 -5.92 5.68 13.96
CA GLY A 149 -6.42 6.95 13.46
C GLY A 149 -5.81 8.19 14.14
N LEU A 150 -4.53 8.09 14.53
CA LEU A 150 -3.75 9.14 15.19
C LEU A 150 -3.02 10.07 14.21
N VAL A 151 -3.09 9.79 12.91
CA VAL A 151 -2.54 10.65 11.86
C VAL A 151 -3.56 11.71 11.50
N ASP A 152 -3.14 12.97 11.60
CA ASP A 152 -3.94 14.12 11.21
C ASP A 152 -3.69 14.40 9.72
N THR A 153 -4.76 14.55 8.94
CA THR A 153 -4.68 14.87 7.51
C THR A 153 -4.43 16.35 7.33
N ALA A 154 -3.35 16.70 6.62
CA ALA A 154 -2.82 18.05 6.53
C ALA A 154 -3.83 19.06 5.96
N GLU A 155 -4.70 18.59 5.05
CA GLU A 155 -5.72 19.39 4.37
C GLU A 155 -6.95 19.67 5.26
N ILE A 156 -7.05 19.05 6.43
CA ILE A 156 -8.15 19.25 7.37
C ILE A 156 -7.71 20.24 8.44
N ALA A 157 -8.24 21.47 8.40
CA ALA A 157 -7.85 22.53 9.33
C ALA A 157 -8.06 22.20 10.83
N ASN A 158 -9.07 21.38 11.16
CA ASN A 158 -9.39 20.99 12.54
C ASN A 158 -9.73 19.49 12.61
N PRO A 159 -8.73 18.60 12.55
CA PRO A 159 -8.96 17.16 12.51
C PRO A 159 -9.48 16.68 13.86
N LYS A 160 -10.74 16.24 13.91
CA LYS A 160 -11.33 15.66 15.12
C LYS A 160 -11.06 14.16 15.17
N ARG A 161 -10.39 13.69 16.22
CA ARG A 161 -10.20 12.25 16.44
C ARG A 161 -11.49 11.61 16.91
N HIS A 162 -11.75 10.39 16.45
CA HIS A 162 -12.91 9.65 16.92
C HIS A 162 -12.59 9.09 18.31
N THR A 163 -13.22 9.65 19.33
CA THR A 163 -13.17 9.12 20.69
C THR A 163 -14.47 8.38 20.94
N LEU A 164 -14.37 7.11 21.36
CA LEU A 164 -15.55 6.35 21.78
C LEU A 164 -16.14 7.04 23.01
N LYS A 165 -17.34 7.60 22.86
CA LYS A 165 -18.03 8.29 23.96
C LYS A 165 -18.68 7.33 24.98
N LEU A 166 -18.89 6.06 24.61
CA LEU A 166 -19.75 5.12 25.34
C LEU A 166 -19.11 3.74 25.58
N ALA A 167 -17.78 3.66 25.70
CA ALA A 167 -17.09 2.39 25.96
C ALA A 167 -16.27 2.44 27.26
N ALA A 168 -16.92 2.89 28.35
CA ALA A 168 -16.42 2.81 29.72
C ALA A 168 -17.31 1.86 30.52
#